data_AF-A0A251VGP5-F1
#
_entry.id   AF-A0A251VGP5-F1
#
_cell.length_a   1.000
_cell.length_b   1.000
_cell.length_c   1.000
_cell.angle_alpha   90.00
_cell.angle_beta   90.00
_cell.angle_gamma   90.00
#
_symmetry.space_group_name_H-M   'P 1'
#
loop_
_entity.id
_entity.type
_entity.pdbx_description
1 polymer ?
#
loop_
_entity_poly.entity_id
_entity_poly.type
_entity_poly.pdbx_seq_one_letter_code
_entity_poly.pdbx_strand_id
1 'polypeptide(L)' 'MAKNMGVKMHFRKHHVVIDNGIFQLTLTNPGGYVTGVKYNNIDNLLESQNDESDRG' A
#
# COMPACT_ATOMS: atom_id res chain seq x y z
N MET A 1 5.56 -9.51 25.21
CA MET A 1 4.53 -9.86 24.21
C MET A 1 5.20 -9.85 22.84
N ALA A 2 5.17 -10.96 22.09
CA ALA A 2 5.81 -11.01 20.78
C ALA A 2 5.01 -10.16 19.77
N LYS A 3 5.60 -9.06 19.30
CA LYS A 3 5.07 -8.30 18.16
C LYS A 3 5.12 -9.25 16.95
N ASN A 4 3.97 -9.68 16.46
CA ASN A 4 3.89 -10.55 15.29
C ASN A 4 4.53 -9.82 14.09
N MET A 5 5.73 -10.24 13.67
CA MET A 5 6.55 -9.58 12.62
C MET A 5 6.14 -9.97 11.19
N GLY A 6 5.02 -10.67 11.03
CA GLY A 6 4.51 -11.05 9.72
C GLY A 6 3.92 -9.87 8.95
N VAL A 7 3.97 -9.96 7.63
CA VAL A 7 3.25 -9.04 6.74
C VAL A 7 1.74 -9.23 6.94
N LYS A 8 1.03 -8.12 7.12
CA LYS A 8 -0.43 -8.09 7.21
C LYS A 8 -1.02 -7.69 5.88
N MET A 9 -2.10 -8.36 5.49
CA MET A 9 -2.87 -8.01 4.30
C MET A 9 -4.27 -7.60 4.72
N HIS A 10 -4.70 -6.43 4.25
CA HIS A 10 -6.05 -5.90 4.46
C HIS A 10 -6.76 -5.81 3.13
N PHE A 11 -7.72 -6.73 2.91
CA PHE A 11 -8.53 -6.76 1.71
C PHE A 11 -9.71 -5.80 1.85
N ARG A 12 -9.86 -4.94 0.85
CA ARG A 12 -11.01 -4.03 0.67
C ARG A 12 -11.65 -4.33 -0.68
N LYS A 13 -12.85 -3.79 -0.89
CA LYS A 13 -13.63 -4.01 -2.12
C LYS A 13 -12.83 -3.69 -3.39
N HIS A 14 -12.07 -2.59 -3.39
CA HIS A 14 -11.32 -2.11 -4.56
C HIS A 14 -9.82 -2.07 -4.36
N HIS A 15 -9.31 -2.45 -3.19
CA HIS A 15 -7.90 -2.31 -2.85
C HIS A 15 -7.41 -3.42 -1.92
N VAL A 16 -6.12 -3.71 -1.97
CA VAL A 16 -5.41 -4.52 -0.98
C VAL A 16 -4.30 -3.68 -0.37
N VAL A 17 -4.22 -3.64 0.95
CA VAL A 17 -3.14 -2.98 1.68
C VAL A 17 -2.23 -4.04 2.30
N ILE A 18 -0.93 -3.95 2.04
CA ILE A 18 0.10 -4.85 2.53
C ILE A 18 1.00 -4.04 3.47
N ASP A 19 1.10 -4.44 4.74
CA ASP A 19 1.73 -3.63 5.80
C ASP A 19 2.58 -4.50 6.74
N ASN A 20 3.78 -4.04 7.10
CA ASN A 20 4.63 -4.64 8.13
C ASN A 20 5.02 -3.68 9.27
N GLY A 21 4.42 -2.48 9.30
CA GLY A 21 4.65 -1.43 10.29
C GLY A 21 5.80 -0.46 9.98
N ILE A 22 6.55 -0.68 8.90
CA ILE A 22 7.58 0.26 8.40
C ILE A 22 7.31 0.61 6.93
N PHE A 23 6.81 -0.37 6.17
CA PHE A 23 6.45 -0.25 4.76
C PHE A 23 4.98 -0.64 4.58
N GLN A 24 4.28 0.16 3.77
CA GLN A 24 2.91 -0.10 3.37
C GLN A 24 2.78 0.04 1.85
N LEU A 25 2.20 -0.97 1.20
CA LEU A 25 1.87 -0.97 -0.22
C LEU A 25 0.36 -1.05 -0.39
N THR A 26 -0.20 -0.21 -1.25
CA THR A 26 -1.61 -0.25 -1.63
C THR A 26 -1.73 -0.64 -3.11
N LEU A 27 -2.50 -1.68 -3.39
CA LEU A 27 -2.77 -2.20 -4.73
C LEU A 27 -4.25 -2.07 -5.07
N THR A 28 -4.60 -1.82 -6.33
CA THR A 28 -6.00 -1.97 -6.80
C THR A 28 -6.40 -3.44 -6.82
N ASN A 29 -7.68 -3.71 -6.63
CA ASN A 29 -8.27 -5.05 -6.67
C ASN A 29 -9.47 -5.04 -7.65
N PRO A 30 -9.44 -5.82 -8.75
CA PRO A 30 -8.42 -6.82 -9.12
C PRO A 30 -7.22 -6.26 -9.91
N GLY A 31 -7.21 -4.97 -10.25
CA GLY A 31 -6.28 -4.41 -11.25
C GLY A 31 -4.78 -4.54 -10.93
N GLY A 32 -4.40 -4.66 -9.66
CA GLY A 32 -3.01 -4.84 -9.24
C GLY A 32 -2.13 -3.60 -9.39
N TYR A 33 -2.66 -2.45 -9.80
CA TYR A 33 -1.92 -1.20 -9.90
C TYR A 33 -1.46 -0.73 -8.52
N VAL A 34 -0.21 -0.27 -8.44
CA VAL A 34 0.36 0.29 -7.22
C VAL A 34 -0.16 1.72 -7.05
N THR A 35 -1.04 1.93 -6.09
CA THR A 35 -1.72 3.23 -5.88
C THR A 35 -1.20 4.00 -4.68
N GLY A 36 -0.36 3.38 -3.85
CA GLY A 36 0.33 4.06 -2.78
C GLY A 36 1.50 3.26 -2.22
N VAL A 37 2.58 3.97 -1.89
CA VAL A 37 3.74 3.44 -1.19
C VAL A 37 4.05 4.34 -0.01
N LYS A 38 3.95 3.81 1.22
CA LYS A 38 4.39 4.50 2.43
C LYS A 38 5.67 3.85 2.95
N TYR A 39 6.61 4.68 3.37
CA TYR A 39 7.85 4.21 3.97
C TYR A 39 8.30 5.18 5.07
N ASN A 40 8.55 4.63 6.26
CA ASN A 40 8.85 5.42 7.46
C ASN A 40 7.79 6.51 7.70
N ASN A 41 8.21 7.77 7.74
CA ASN A 41 7.35 8.93 7.99
C ASN A 41 6.87 9.61 6.71
N ILE A 42 7.09 9.00 5.54
CA ILE A 42 6.61 9.54 4.26
C ILE A 42 5.27 8.90 3.93
N ASP A 43 4.26 9.76 3.79
CA ASP A 43 2.86 9.36 3.68
C ASP A 43 2.50 8.73 2.33
N ASN A 44 3.04 9.22 1.22
CA ASN A 44 2.96 8.56 -0.07
C ASN A 44 4.14 9.00 -0.93
N LEU A 45 4.86 8.04 -1.49
CA LEU A 45 5.97 8.30 -2.41
C LEU A 45 5.52 8.49 -3.86
N LEU A 46 4.28 8.14 -4.16
CA LEU A 46 3.70 8.22 -5.50
C LEU A 46 2.95 9.54 -5.72
N GLU A 47 2.87 9.97 -6.98
CA GLU A 47 2.03 11.07 -7.43
C GLU A 47 0.56 10.64 -7.43
N SER A 48 -0.12 10.95 -6.32
CA SER A 48 -1.53 10.59 -6.12
C SER A 48 -2.51 11.30 -7.05
N GLN A 49 -2.09 12.40 -7.71
CA GLN A 49 -2.93 13.15 -8.63
C GLN A 49 -3.02 12.52 -10.02
N ASN A 50 -2.10 11.61 -10.36
CA ASN A 50 -2.17 10.87 -11.61
C ASN A 50 -3.14 9.69 -11.51
N ASP A 51 -3.51 9.17 -12.67
CA ASP A 51 -4.30 7.95 -12.79
C ASP A 51 -3.65 6.80 -12.00
N GLU A 52 -4.47 5.90 -11.47
CA GLU A 52 -3.98 4.77 -10.65
C GLU A 52 -2.96 3.89 -11.38
N SER A 53 -3.02 3.85 -12.71
CA SER A 53 -2.07 3.15 -13.57
C SER A 53 -0.77 3.92 -13.86
N ASP A 54 -0.63 5.17 -13.41
CA ASP A 54 0.46 6.09 -13.77
C ASP A 54 0.88 7.02 -12.60
N ARG A 55 0.92 6.50 -11.36
CA ARG A 55 1.23 7.30 -10.16
C ARG A 55 2.72 7.57 -9.93
N GLY A 56 3.57 7.33 -10.92
CA GLY A 56 5.03 7.49 -10.80
C GLY A 56 5.80 6.31 -11.36
#